data_AF-A0A945BYX7-F1
#
_entry.id   AF-A0A945BYX7-F1
#
_cell.length_a   1.000
_cell.length_b   1.000
_cell.length_c   1.000
_cell.angle_alpha   90.00
_cell.angle_beta   90.00
_cell.angle_gamma   90.00
#
_symmetry.space_group_name_H-M   'P 1'
#
loop_
_entity.id
_entity.type
_entity.pdbx_description
1 polymer ?
#
loop_
_entity_poly.entity_id
_entity_poly.type
_entity_poly.pdbx_seq_one_letter_code
_entity_poly.pdbx_strand_id
1 'polypeptide(L)'
;MPPLNNQKRITFILIILILLVIISVTTLIFFNQKDIKKEKSLISDIKTAETPLSFLNNEESEPDSDQDGLTDKDEKEIYKTDPNKKDTDNDGLSDSQEIVTYQTNPLNKDTDNDGFRDKEEIERNLNPNGEGDSKKGYILPFGNK
;
A
#
# COMPACT_ATOMS: atom_id res chain seq x y z
N MET A 1 56.47 -25.84 42.05
CA MET A 1 56.14 -25.61 40.62
C MET A 1 57.22 -24.71 40.04
N PRO A 2 57.75 -24.96 38.83
CA PRO A 2 58.80 -24.13 38.24
C PRO A 2 58.27 -22.73 37.85
N PRO A 3 59.09 -21.67 37.94
CA PRO A 3 58.66 -20.32 37.61
C PRO A 3 58.36 -20.20 36.10
N LEU A 4 57.16 -19.72 35.77
CA LEU A 4 56.74 -19.57 34.38
C LEU A 4 57.55 -18.47 33.68
N ASN A 5 58.26 -18.83 32.61
CA ASN A 5 59.06 -17.91 31.76
C ASN A 5 58.19 -16.74 31.27
N ASN A 6 58.73 -15.51 31.27
CA ASN A 6 58.05 -14.30 30.80
C ASN A 6 57.42 -14.44 29.41
N GLN A 7 58.07 -15.15 28.48
CA GLN A 7 57.48 -15.50 27.17
C GLN A 7 56.17 -16.28 27.34
N LYS A 8 56.17 -17.34 28.15
CA LYS A 8 54.97 -18.13 28.47
C LYS A 8 53.89 -17.31 29.19
N ARG A 9 54.25 -16.31 30.01
CA ARG A 9 53.30 -15.37 30.63
C ARG A 9 52.63 -14.48 29.59
N ILE A 10 53.40 -13.92 28.65
CA ILE A 10 52.87 -13.07 27.56
C ILE A 10 51.94 -13.89 26.65
N THR A 11 52.34 -15.10 26.24
CA THR A 11 51.49 -15.99 25.44
C THR A 11 50.19 -16.34 26.17
N PHE A 12 50.25 -16.59 27.49
CA PHE A 12 49.07 -16.88 28.30
C PHE A 12 48.11 -15.68 28.39
N ILE A 13 48.62 -14.46 28.57
CA ILE A 13 47.82 -13.23 28.55
C ILE A 13 47.19 -13.00 27.18
N LEU A 14 47.92 -13.24 26.08
CA LEU A 14 47.41 -13.12 24.72
C LEU A 14 46.25 -14.11 24.45
N ILE A 15 46.39 -15.36 24.88
CA ILE A 15 45.35 -16.38 24.78
C ILE A 15 44.09 -15.96 25.56
N ILE A 16 44.25 -15.41 26.77
CA ILE A 16 43.12 -14.89 27.55
C ILE A 16 42.43 -13.72 26.84
N LEU A 17 43.18 -12.77 26.27
CA LEU A 17 42.60 -11.65 25.51
C LEU A 17 41.82 -12.13 24.27
N ILE A 18 42.35 -13.10 23.52
CA ILE A 18 41.66 -13.70 22.37
C ILE A 18 40.37 -14.40 22.82
N LEU A 19 40.40 -15.15 23.92
CA LEU A 19 39.22 -15.79 24.50
C LEU A 19 38.17 -14.76 24.95
N LEU A 20 38.57 -13.65 25.58
CA LEU A 20 37.67 -12.57 25.98
C LEU A 20 36.99 -11.90 24.77
N VAL A 21 37.72 -11.69 23.67
CA VAL A 21 37.13 -11.17 22.42
C VAL A 21 36.14 -12.16 21.81
N ILE A 22 36.47 -13.46 21.78
CA ILE A 22 35.55 -14.51 21.30
C ILE A 22 34.29 -14.58 22.17
N ILE A 23 34.42 -14.51 23.50
CA ILE A 23 33.29 -14.48 24.45
C ILE A 23 32.45 -13.21 24.22
N SER A 24 33.07 -12.05 23.99
CA SER A 24 32.34 -10.81 23.69
C SER A 24 31.56 -10.90 22.38
N VAL A 25 32.16 -11.40 21.30
CA VAL A 25 31.48 -11.54 20.00
C VAL A 25 30.35 -12.58 20.07
N THR A 26 30.57 -13.72 20.72
CA THR A 26 29.55 -14.76 20.88
C THR A 26 28.38 -14.30 21.75
N THR A 27 28.63 -13.55 22.82
CA THR A 27 27.56 -12.93 23.63
C THR A 27 26.80 -11.85 22.86
N LEU A 28 27.48 -11.03 22.04
CA LEU A 28 26.83 -10.01 21.18
C LEU A 28 25.86 -10.65 20.17
N ILE A 29 26.32 -11.70 19.46
CA ILE A 29 25.49 -12.45 18.50
C ILE A 29 24.31 -13.14 19.22
N PHE A 30 24.52 -13.66 20.42
CA PHE A 30 23.47 -14.28 21.22
C PHE A 30 22.43 -13.28 21.74
N PHE A 31 22.84 -12.05 22.07
CA PHE A 31 21.90 -10.98 22.46
C PHE A 31 21.04 -10.52 21.28
N ASN A 32 21.60 -10.30 20.08
CA ASN A 32 20.80 -9.95 18.89
C ASN A 32 19.79 -11.05 18.49
N GLN A 33 20.04 -12.30 18.83
CA GLN A 33 19.09 -13.41 18.65
C GLN A 33 17.94 -13.39 19.68
N LYS A 34 18.09 -12.69 20.80
CA LYS A 34 17.14 -12.76 21.93
C LYS A 34 15.86 -11.98 21.66
N ASP A 35 15.95 -10.82 21.00
CA ASP A 35 14.79 -10.00 20.67
C ASP A 35 13.94 -10.65 19.57
N ILE A 36 14.58 -11.12 18.49
CA ILE A 36 13.94 -11.91 17.42
C ILE A 36 13.24 -13.16 18.00
N LYS A 37 13.86 -13.84 18.98
CA LYS A 37 13.24 -14.98 19.66
C LYS A 37 12.10 -14.59 20.59
N LYS A 38 12.11 -13.39 21.19
CA LYS A 38 11.01 -12.93 22.05
C LYS A 38 9.75 -12.65 21.22
N GLU A 39 9.92 -11.97 20.08
CA GLU A 39 8.85 -11.73 19.10
C GLU A 39 8.33 -13.06 18.51
N LYS A 40 9.24 -13.95 18.09
CA LYS A 40 8.89 -15.29 17.59
C LYS A 40 8.29 -16.22 18.65
N SER A 41 8.59 -16.04 19.94
CA SER A 41 8.02 -16.82 21.05
C SER A 41 6.58 -16.37 21.36
N LEU A 42 6.31 -15.07 21.29
CA LEU A 42 4.93 -14.57 21.40
C LEU A 42 4.06 -15.16 20.27
N ILE A 43 4.62 -15.22 19.05
CA ILE A 43 3.95 -15.85 17.90
C ILE A 43 3.85 -17.39 18.03
N SER A 44 4.79 -18.07 18.70
CA SER A 44 4.72 -19.54 18.87
C SER A 44 3.63 -19.98 19.85
N ASP A 45 3.33 -19.17 20.86
CA ASP A 45 2.30 -19.48 21.85
C ASP A 45 0.89 -19.13 21.31
N ILE A 46 0.80 -18.12 20.42
CA ILE A 46 -0.40 -17.86 19.59
C ILE A 46 -0.66 -19.02 18.62
N LYS A 47 0.37 -19.78 18.21
CA LYS A 47 0.27 -20.91 17.25
C LYS A 47 -0.48 -22.15 17.77
N THR A 48 -1.15 -22.07 18.91
CA THR A 48 -2.12 -23.08 19.40
C THR A 48 -3.53 -22.50 19.59
N ALA A 49 -3.77 -21.25 19.21
CA ALA A 49 -5.07 -20.57 19.27
C ALA A 49 -5.47 -19.88 17.95
N GLU A 50 -4.70 -20.08 16.87
CA GLU A 50 -5.16 -19.80 15.51
C GLU A 50 -5.75 -21.09 14.91
N THR A 51 -7.08 -21.02 14.84
CA THR A 51 -8.08 -21.78 14.07
C THR A 51 -7.58 -22.69 12.93
N PRO A 52 -8.29 -23.81 12.65
CA PRO A 52 -8.06 -24.57 11.42
C PRO A 52 -8.26 -23.66 10.20
N LEU A 53 -7.43 -23.85 9.17
CA LEU A 53 -7.37 -23.11 7.90
C LEU A 53 -8.63 -23.31 7.01
N SER A 54 -9.81 -23.13 7.57
CA SER A 54 -11.11 -23.37 6.92
C SER A 54 -12.30 -22.63 7.55
N PHE A 55 -12.11 -21.78 8.57
CA PHE A 55 -13.22 -21.04 9.21
C PHE A 55 -12.79 -19.63 9.66
N LEU A 56 -13.45 -18.60 9.08
CA LEU A 56 -13.18 -17.14 9.20
C LEU A 56 -11.88 -16.72 8.47
N ASN A 57 -11.88 -15.93 7.40
CA ASN A 57 -12.96 -15.17 6.75
C ASN A 57 -13.49 -15.84 5.45
N ASN A 58 -14.67 -15.55 4.88
CA ASN A 58 -15.89 -14.86 5.33
C ASN A 58 -15.73 -13.72 6.36
N GLU A 59 -15.57 -12.42 6.07
CA GLU A 59 -15.71 -11.56 4.87
C GLU A 59 -16.19 -12.20 3.57
N GLU A 60 -17.48 -12.04 3.27
CA GLU A 60 -17.89 -11.90 1.88
C GLU A 60 -17.07 -10.74 1.31
N SER A 61 -16.23 -11.02 0.31
CA SER A 61 -15.78 -9.95 -0.56
C SER A 61 -17.05 -9.45 -1.24
N GLU A 62 -17.50 -8.26 -0.86
CA GLU A 62 -18.62 -7.59 -1.52
C GLU A 62 -18.34 -7.64 -3.03
N PRO A 63 -19.30 -8.07 -3.87
CA PRO A 63 -19.04 -8.26 -5.30
C PRO A 63 -18.46 -6.99 -5.95
N ASP A 64 -17.64 -7.19 -6.96
CA ASP A 64 -17.12 -6.17 -7.87
C ASP A 64 -17.38 -6.75 -9.27
N SER A 65 -18.58 -6.48 -9.80
CA SER A 65 -19.11 -7.21 -10.95
C SER A 65 -18.45 -6.83 -12.28
N ASP A 66 -17.90 -5.61 -12.39
CA ASP A 66 -17.18 -5.18 -13.58
C ASP A 66 -15.65 -5.17 -13.44
N GLN A 67 -15.11 -5.17 -12.22
CA GLN A 67 -13.69 -5.17 -11.88
C GLN A 67 -12.98 -3.82 -12.07
N ASP A 68 -13.65 -2.70 -11.80
CA ASP A 68 -13.06 -1.35 -11.78
C ASP A 68 -12.34 -1.00 -10.45
N GLY A 69 -12.67 -1.70 -9.36
CA GLY A 69 -12.09 -1.49 -8.02
C GLY A 69 -13.03 -0.87 -6.98
N LEU A 70 -14.27 -0.52 -7.34
CA LEU A 70 -15.38 -0.29 -6.41
C LEU A 70 -16.13 -1.60 -6.12
N THR A 71 -16.92 -1.62 -5.04
CA THR A 71 -17.84 -2.75 -4.80
C THR A 71 -19.23 -2.43 -5.32
N ASP A 72 -19.94 -3.44 -5.82
CA ASP A 72 -21.35 -3.45 -6.23
C ASP A 72 -22.27 -2.68 -5.27
N LYS A 73 -21.90 -2.69 -3.99
CA LYS A 73 -22.61 -2.05 -2.90
C LYS A 73 -22.23 -0.58 -2.75
N ASP A 74 -20.95 -0.23 -2.77
CA ASP A 74 -20.52 1.17 -2.75
C ASP A 74 -21.09 1.93 -3.96
N GLU A 75 -21.08 1.29 -5.12
CA GLU A 75 -21.69 1.81 -6.34
C GLU A 75 -23.20 2.04 -6.20
N LYS A 76 -23.97 1.04 -5.75
CA LYS A 76 -25.43 1.20 -5.57
C LYS A 76 -25.81 2.10 -4.40
N GLU A 77 -25.10 2.04 -3.29
CA GLU A 77 -25.49 2.67 -2.02
C GLU A 77 -24.87 4.07 -1.85
N ILE A 78 -23.62 4.27 -2.28
CA ILE A 78 -22.85 5.51 -2.09
C ILE A 78 -22.83 6.35 -3.38
N TYR A 79 -22.27 5.82 -4.47
CA TYR A 79 -21.90 6.61 -5.65
C TYR A 79 -23.01 6.74 -6.72
N LYS A 80 -23.98 5.82 -6.72
CA LYS A 80 -25.10 5.70 -7.68
C LYS A 80 -24.69 5.36 -9.11
N THR A 81 -23.57 4.66 -9.27
CA THR A 81 -23.04 4.12 -10.53
C THR A 81 -23.67 2.77 -10.91
N ASP A 82 -23.39 2.27 -12.13
CA ASP A 82 -23.84 0.95 -12.62
C ASP A 82 -22.76 -0.11 -12.41
N PRO A 83 -22.95 -1.07 -11.48
CA PRO A 83 -21.93 -2.04 -11.07
C PRO A 83 -21.50 -3.05 -12.15
N ASN A 84 -22.14 -3.01 -13.31
CA ASN A 84 -21.81 -3.87 -14.45
C ASN A 84 -20.97 -3.12 -15.49
N LYS A 85 -20.52 -1.90 -15.19
CA LYS A 85 -20.08 -0.93 -16.20
C LYS A 85 -19.10 0.11 -15.63
N LYS A 86 -17.82 -0.25 -15.69
CA LYS A 86 -16.64 0.49 -15.18
C LYS A 86 -16.63 2.01 -15.32
N ASP A 87 -17.29 2.54 -16.33
CA ASP A 87 -17.31 3.93 -16.78
C ASP A 87 -18.79 4.25 -16.92
N THR A 88 -19.47 4.68 -15.86
CA THR A 88 -20.94 4.70 -15.81
C THR A 88 -21.54 5.65 -16.82
N ASP A 89 -20.98 6.84 -16.99
CA ASP A 89 -21.55 7.83 -17.88
C ASP A 89 -21.11 7.69 -19.36
N ASN A 90 -20.01 6.99 -19.66
CA ASN A 90 -19.32 6.88 -20.96
C ASN A 90 -18.54 8.13 -21.41
N ASP A 91 -17.81 8.78 -20.51
CA ASP A 91 -16.76 9.77 -20.78
C ASP A 91 -15.45 9.06 -21.23
N GLY A 92 -15.12 7.93 -20.59
CA GLY A 92 -13.95 7.10 -20.86
C GLY A 92 -12.95 6.96 -19.69
N LEU A 93 -13.21 7.56 -18.53
CA LEU A 93 -12.60 7.24 -17.22
C LEU A 93 -13.38 6.09 -16.56
N SER A 94 -12.81 5.40 -15.58
CA SER A 94 -13.60 4.51 -14.73
C SER A 94 -14.16 5.22 -13.50
N ASP A 95 -15.29 4.77 -12.97
CA ASP A 95 -15.96 5.33 -11.81
C ASP A 95 -14.98 5.40 -10.61
N SER A 96 -14.15 4.37 -10.42
CA SER A 96 -13.05 4.34 -9.45
C SER A 96 -11.95 5.37 -9.73
N GLN A 97 -11.62 5.65 -10.99
CA GLN A 97 -10.64 6.68 -11.36
C GLN A 97 -11.19 8.07 -11.06
N GLU A 98 -12.44 8.31 -11.42
CA GLU A 98 -13.14 9.57 -11.17
C GLU A 98 -13.23 9.86 -9.67
N ILE A 99 -13.73 8.91 -8.88
CA ILE A 99 -13.89 9.07 -7.44
C ILE A 99 -12.54 9.18 -6.71
N VAL A 100 -11.57 8.30 -7.01
CA VAL A 100 -10.34 8.17 -6.20
C VAL A 100 -9.21 9.06 -6.70
N THR A 101 -9.10 9.30 -8.01
CA THR A 101 -7.95 9.98 -8.62
C THR A 101 -8.28 11.41 -9.04
N TYR A 102 -9.35 11.60 -9.80
CA TYR A 102 -9.65 12.89 -10.45
C TYR A 102 -10.62 13.77 -9.66
N GLN A 103 -11.35 13.18 -8.71
CA GLN A 103 -12.39 13.82 -7.89
C GLN A 103 -13.54 14.41 -8.72
N THR A 104 -13.82 13.79 -9.87
CA THR A 104 -14.91 14.13 -10.80
C THR A 104 -16.20 13.38 -10.44
N ASN A 105 -17.28 13.61 -11.19
CA ASN A 105 -18.59 13.02 -10.97
C ASN A 105 -18.86 11.89 -11.99
N PRO A 106 -18.82 10.60 -11.58
CA PRO A 106 -18.96 9.44 -12.49
C PRO A 106 -20.35 9.26 -13.14
N LEU A 107 -21.25 10.23 -12.92
CA LEU A 107 -22.57 10.32 -13.53
C LEU A 107 -22.67 11.49 -14.52
N ASN A 108 -21.60 12.26 -14.74
CA ASN A 108 -21.61 13.47 -15.56
C ASN A 108 -20.25 13.80 -16.22
N LYS A 109 -20.17 13.47 -17.51
CA LYS A 109 -19.00 13.54 -18.41
C LYS A 109 -18.20 14.85 -18.44
N ASP A 110 -18.76 15.91 -17.90
CA ASP A 110 -18.37 17.31 -18.00
C ASP A 110 -18.71 17.89 -16.63
N THR A 111 -17.91 17.53 -15.63
CA THR A 111 -18.23 17.63 -14.20
C THR A 111 -18.54 19.07 -13.79
N ASP A 112 -17.77 20.04 -14.31
CA ASP A 112 -17.96 21.46 -14.04
C ASP A 112 -18.87 22.18 -15.06
N ASN A 113 -19.27 21.50 -16.14
CA ASN A 113 -20.16 21.97 -17.22
C ASN A 113 -19.55 23.12 -18.06
N ASP A 114 -18.23 23.18 -18.19
CA ASP A 114 -17.47 24.12 -19.05
C ASP A 114 -17.53 23.75 -20.56
N GLY A 115 -17.88 22.49 -20.89
CA GLY A 115 -18.16 22.04 -22.26
C GLY A 115 -17.08 21.15 -22.90
N PHE A 116 -16.06 20.78 -22.14
CA PHE A 116 -15.16 19.66 -22.43
C PHE A 116 -15.61 18.41 -21.65
N ARG A 117 -14.99 17.26 -21.90
CA ARG A 117 -15.19 16.10 -21.02
C ARG A 117 -14.05 15.96 -20.04
N ASP A 118 -14.33 15.41 -18.87
CA ASP A 118 -13.36 15.22 -17.79
C ASP A 118 -12.10 14.50 -18.29
N LYS A 119 -12.27 13.42 -19.07
CA LYS A 119 -11.17 12.73 -19.76
C LYS A 119 -10.42 13.60 -20.75
N GLU A 120 -11.14 14.35 -21.58
CA GLU A 120 -10.53 15.21 -22.60
C GLU A 120 -9.71 16.32 -21.93
N GLU A 121 -10.15 16.80 -20.78
CA GLU A 121 -9.42 17.76 -19.96
C GLU A 121 -8.16 17.15 -19.35
N ILE A 122 -8.25 15.96 -18.76
CA ILE A 122 -7.10 15.23 -18.22
C ILE A 122 -6.06 14.98 -19.32
N GLU A 123 -6.46 14.50 -20.51
CA GLU A 123 -5.57 14.31 -21.66
C GLU A 123 -4.89 15.61 -22.13
N ARG A 124 -5.54 16.76 -21.92
CA ARG A 124 -5.03 18.10 -22.25
C ARG A 124 -4.30 18.80 -21.10
N ASN A 125 -4.20 18.19 -19.91
CA ASN A 125 -3.66 18.79 -18.68
C ASN A 125 -4.45 20.04 -18.23
N LEU A 126 -5.77 19.93 -18.30
CA LEU A 126 -6.78 20.91 -17.89
C LEU A 126 -7.38 20.48 -16.53
N ASN A 127 -8.35 21.23 -16.00
CA ASN A 127 -8.90 21.01 -14.66
C ASN A 127 -10.38 20.59 -14.72
N PRO A 128 -10.72 19.28 -14.65
CA PRO A 128 -12.08 18.77 -14.86
C PRO A 128 -13.07 19.06 -13.71
N ASN A 129 -12.78 20.08 -12.89
CA ASN A 129 -13.50 20.41 -11.66
C ASN A 129 -13.56 21.94 -11.44
N GLY A 130 -13.41 22.78 -12.47
CA GLY A 130 -13.49 24.22 -12.24
C GLY A 130 -13.29 25.12 -13.46
N GLU A 131 -14.34 25.91 -13.70
CA GLU A 131 -14.53 26.79 -14.86
C GLU A 131 -13.26 27.40 -15.48
N GLY A 132 -13.12 27.22 -16.79
CA GLY A 132 -12.41 28.17 -17.63
C GLY A 132 -11.27 27.62 -18.44
N ASP A 133 -11.29 26.34 -18.78
CA ASP A 133 -10.37 25.81 -19.77
C ASP A 133 -10.76 26.23 -21.20
N SER A 134 -12.06 26.45 -21.43
CA SER A 134 -12.59 27.34 -22.48
C SER A 134 -11.93 28.74 -22.53
N LYS A 135 -11.48 29.31 -21.40
CA LYS A 135 -10.84 30.65 -21.35
C LYS A 135 -9.35 30.64 -21.71
N LYS A 136 -8.69 29.47 -21.76
CA LYS A 136 -7.28 29.33 -22.23
C LYS A 136 -7.15 29.37 -23.76
N GLY A 137 -8.25 29.56 -24.48
CA GLY A 137 -8.29 29.57 -25.96
C GLY A 137 -8.52 28.19 -26.58
N TYR A 138 -8.85 27.18 -25.77
CA TYR A 138 -9.34 25.91 -26.28
C TYR A 138 -10.75 26.09 -26.84
N ILE A 139 -10.93 25.74 -28.10
CA ILE A 139 -12.23 25.80 -28.78
C ILE A 139 -13.07 24.62 -28.28
N LEU A 140 -14.29 24.90 -27.81
CA LEU A 140 -15.26 23.89 -27.39
C LEU A 140 -15.46 22.84 -28.49
N PRO A 141 -15.37 21.52 -28.21
CA PRO A 141 -15.58 20.47 -29.19
C PRO A 141 -17.04 20.44 -29.70
N PHE A 142 -17.98 20.95 -28.90
CA PHE A 142 -19.39 21.06 -29.23
C PHE A 142 -19.79 22.54 -29.31
N GLY A 143 -19.71 23.11 -30.52
CA GLY A 143 -20.17 24.47 -30.76
C GLY A 143 -21.69 24.62 -30.60
N ASN A 144 -22.09 25.69 -29.90
CA ASN A 144 -23.41 26.34 -29.86
C ASN A 144 -24.67 25.47 -29.98
N LYS A 145 -25.44 25.39 -28.88
CA LYS A 145 -26.91 25.25 -28.93
C LYS A 145 -27.57 26.58 -28.61
#